data_AF-F3NI47-F1
#
_entry.id   AF-F3NI47-F1
#
_cell.length_a   1.000
_cell.length_b   1.000
_cell.length_c   1.000
_cell.angle_alpha   90.00
_cell.angle_beta   90.00
_cell.angle_gamma   90.00
#
_symmetry.space_group_name_H-M   'P 1'
#
loop_
_entity.id
_entity.type
_entity.pdbx_description
1 polymer ?
#
loop_
_entity_poly.entity_id
_entity_poly.type
_entity_poly.pdbx_seq_one_letter_code
_entity_poly.pdbx_strand_id
1 'polypeptide(L)'
;MHGEYKIPGGKLVVVDLDVIDGALRNVRVAGDFFLEPDEALPAIDAALEGAPAETDAAGLAARVKGGLPEGTVMYGLTAEGVAVAVRRALARATDWSDYEWQLIREEPQSPALHMALDEVLTAEVAAGHRPPTLRVWEWAAPSVIIGSFQSLRNEVDPEGAAHHGVTVVRRISGGGAMFVEPGNTVTYSLSVPAPLVSGLSFAESYAYLDEWVLAALGDMGIKAWYQPLNDIATEVGKIGGAAQKRMVATDGGPGAVLHHVTMSYDIDADKMLEVLRIGKEKMSDKGTASAKKRVDPLRRQTGLPRETVIDRMLASFRARHGLTTGQVTPEEMARAEHLAATKFSDPEWTARVP
;
A
#
# COMPACT_ATOMS: atom_id res chain seq x y z
N MET A 1 -7.45 -26.42 -2.00
CA MET A 1 -6.82 -25.08 -2.11
C MET A 1 -7.70 -24.11 -1.33
N HIS A 2 -7.13 -23.09 -0.71
CA HIS A 2 -7.83 -22.21 0.22
C HIS A 2 -7.43 -20.76 -0.05
N GLY A 3 -8.40 -19.85 -0.09
CA GLY A 3 -8.16 -18.43 -0.28
C GLY A 3 -9.18 -17.58 0.45
N GLU A 4 -8.70 -16.54 1.12
CA GLU A 4 -9.53 -15.61 1.88
C GLU A 4 -9.38 -14.20 1.30
N TYR A 5 -10.44 -13.40 1.39
CA TYR A 5 -10.40 -11.99 1.02
C TYR A 5 -11.36 -11.17 1.88
N LYS A 6 -10.85 -10.14 2.54
CA LYS A 6 -11.68 -9.14 3.20
C LYS A 6 -12.11 -8.10 2.18
N ILE A 7 -13.41 -8.09 1.84
CA ILE A 7 -13.95 -7.12 0.89
C ILE A 7 -13.82 -5.71 1.51
N PRO A 8 -13.23 -4.71 0.82
CA PRO A 8 -13.13 -3.35 1.35
C PRO A 8 -14.49 -2.78 1.74
N GLY A 9 -14.65 -2.41 3.02
CA GLY A 9 -15.94 -1.96 3.58
C GLY A 9 -17.02 -3.05 3.70
N GLY A 10 -16.66 -4.31 3.40
CA GLY A 10 -17.53 -5.47 3.41
C GLY A 10 -17.10 -6.54 4.41
N LYS A 11 -17.41 -7.78 4.07
CA LYS A 11 -17.26 -8.96 4.92
C LYS A 11 -16.12 -9.85 4.40
N LEU A 12 -15.65 -10.74 5.26
CA LEU A 12 -14.67 -11.77 4.91
C LEU A 12 -15.37 -12.81 4.04
N VAL A 13 -14.76 -13.14 2.91
CA VAL A 13 -15.14 -14.27 2.08
C VAL A 13 -13.97 -15.25 2.02
N VAL A 14 -14.29 -16.52 2.15
CA VAL A 14 -13.39 -17.66 2.11
C VAL A 14 -13.84 -18.57 0.99
N VAL A 15 -12.89 -19.08 0.21
CA VAL A 15 -13.16 -20.04 -0.85
C VAL A 15 -12.21 -21.22 -0.72
N ASP A 16 -12.79 -22.40 -0.55
CA ASP A 16 -12.11 -23.68 -0.68
C ASP A 16 -12.45 -24.32 -2.02
N LEU A 17 -11.45 -24.84 -2.72
CA LEU A 17 -11.63 -25.51 -4.02
C LEU A 17 -10.50 -26.49 -4.32
N ASP A 18 -10.72 -27.39 -5.26
CA ASP A 18 -9.71 -28.21 -5.92
C ASP A 18 -9.54 -27.81 -7.38
N VAL A 19 -8.41 -28.18 -7.97
CA VAL A 19 -8.20 -28.10 -9.43
C VAL A 19 -7.98 -29.52 -9.95
N ILE A 20 -8.92 -30.01 -10.76
CA ILE A 20 -8.87 -31.34 -11.39
C ILE A 20 -9.03 -31.14 -12.89
N ASP A 21 -8.10 -31.67 -13.68
CA ASP A 21 -8.06 -31.55 -15.14
C ASP A 21 -8.16 -30.10 -15.63
N GLY A 22 -7.53 -29.16 -14.89
CA GLY A 22 -7.52 -27.73 -15.23
C GLY A 22 -8.81 -26.98 -14.90
N ALA A 23 -9.80 -27.62 -14.27
CA ALA A 23 -11.06 -27.00 -13.88
C ALA A 23 -11.23 -26.94 -12.36
N LEU A 24 -11.92 -25.91 -11.87
CA LEU A 24 -12.33 -25.77 -10.47
C LEU A 24 -13.31 -26.87 -10.11
N ARG A 25 -13.06 -27.55 -8.99
CA ARG A 25 -13.88 -28.62 -8.44
C ARG A 25 -14.12 -28.45 -6.96
N ASN A 26 -15.22 -28.99 -6.47
CA ASN A 26 -15.59 -28.99 -5.05
C ASN A 26 -15.57 -27.57 -4.46
N VAL A 27 -15.98 -26.57 -5.25
CA VAL A 27 -15.93 -25.17 -4.83
C VAL A 27 -16.90 -24.94 -3.68
N ARG A 28 -16.42 -24.29 -2.62
CA ARG A 28 -17.22 -23.88 -1.47
C ARG A 28 -16.89 -22.44 -1.09
N VAL A 29 -17.89 -21.58 -1.16
CA VAL A 29 -17.83 -20.20 -0.68
C VAL A 29 -18.41 -20.14 0.73
N ALA A 30 -17.70 -19.48 1.64
CA ALA A 30 -18.11 -19.26 3.02
C ALA A 30 -17.67 -17.86 3.51
N GLY A 31 -18.17 -17.40 4.66
CA GLY A 31 -17.78 -16.09 5.21
C GLY A 31 -18.75 -15.54 6.25
N ASP A 32 -18.54 -14.28 6.66
CA ASP A 32 -19.37 -13.56 7.65
C ASP A 32 -20.33 -12.54 7.02
N PHE A 33 -20.78 -12.83 5.80
CA PHE A 33 -21.73 -12.02 5.01
C PHE A 33 -23.18 -12.49 5.15
N PHE A 34 -24.12 -11.69 4.62
CA PHE A 34 -25.52 -12.07 4.50
C PHE A 34 -25.94 -12.16 3.03
N LEU A 35 -26.73 -13.16 2.71
CA LEU A 35 -27.34 -13.41 1.41
C LEU A 35 -28.84 -13.58 1.59
N GLU A 36 -29.63 -12.92 0.74
CA GLU A 36 -31.08 -13.11 0.67
C GLU A 36 -31.47 -13.35 -0.80
N PRO A 37 -32.08 -14.50 -1.13
CA PRO A 37 -32.36 -15.62 -0.23
C PRO A 37 -31.07 -16.43 0.07
N ASP A 38 -31.05 -17.25 1.11
CA ASP A 38 -29.84 -17.99 1.52
C ASP A 38 -29.47 -19.12 0.52
N GLU A 39 -30.43 -19.59 -0.27
CA GLU A 39 -30.19 -20.52 -1.38
C GLU A 39 -29.35 -19.93 -2.52
N ALA A 40 -29.09 -18.62 -2.50
CA ALA A 40 -28.13 -17.99 -3.39
C ALA A 40 -26.70 -18.52 -3.19
N LEU A 41 -26.33 -18.96 -1.97
CA LEU A 41 -24.96 -19.43 -1.71
C LEU A 41 -24.61 -20.71 -2.49
N PRO A 42 -25.41 -21.79 -2.46
CA PRO A 42 -25.21 -22.93 -3.35
C PRO A 42 -25.18 -22.57 -4.85
N ALA A 43 -25.90 -21.53 -5.27
CA ALA A 43 -25.87 -21.07 -6.66
C ALA A 43 -24.52 -20.43 -7.04
N ILE A 44 -23.87 -19.72 -6.11
CA ILE A 44 -22.50 -19.21 -6.28
C ILE A 44 -21.51 -20.37 -6.44
N ASP A 45 -21.57 -21.38 -5.58
CA ASP A 45 -20.71 -22.57 -5.65
C ASP A 45 -20.86 -23.26 -7.01
N ALA A 46 -22.11 -23.50 -7.43
CA ALA A 46 -22.41 -24.14 -8.70
C ALA A 46 -21.97 -23.31 -9.92
N ALA A 47 -22.03 -21.97 -9.84
CA ALA A 47 -21.59 -21.09 -10.92
C ALA A 47 -20.07 -21.15 -11.16
N LEU A 48 -19.31 -21.38 -10.09
CA LEU A 48 -17.84 -21.49 -10.13
C LEU A 48 -17.38 -22.91 -10.48
N GLU A 49 -18.17 -23.93 -10.15
CA GLU A 49 -17.87 -25.33 -10.46
C GLU A 49 -17.63 -25.53 -11.97
N GLY A 50 -16.55 -26.25 -12.29
CA GLY A 50 -16.12 -26.52 -13.67
C GLY A 50 -15.56 -25.31 -14.42
N ALA A 51 -15.39 -24.14 -13.79
CA ALA A 51 -14.67 -23.04 -14.43
C ALA A 51 -13.21 -23.42 -14.71
N PRO A 52 -12.61 -23.00 -15.83
CA PRO A 52 -11.17 -23.21 -16.04
C PRO A 52 -10.34 -22.47 -14.98
N ALA A 53 -9.27 -23.09 -14.47
CA ALA A 53 -8.44 -22.54 -13.39
C ALA A 53 -7.68 -21.27 -13.81
N GLU A 54 -7.49 -21.06 -15.10
CA GLU A 54 -6.89 -19.86 -15.69
C GLU A 54 -7.85 -18.68 -15.81
N THR A 55 -9.15 -18.87 -15.52
CA THR A 55 -10.15 -17.78 -15.61
C THR A 55 -9.74 -16.61 -14.72
N ASP A 56 -9.76 -15.40 -15.29
CA ASP A 56 -9.40 -14.18 -14.56
C ASP A 56 -10.51 -13.74 -13.58
N ALA A 57 -10.21 -12.77 -12.73
CA ALA A 57 -11.16 -12.30 -11.72
C ALA A 57 -12.45 -11.75 -12.34
N ALA A 58 -12.37 -11.06 -13.49
CA ALA A 58 -13.54 -10.51 -14.17
C ALA A 58 -14.46 -11.62 -14.70
N GLY A 59 -13.89 -12.66 -15.31
CA GLY A 59 -14.63 -13.83 -15.78
C GLY A 59 -15.27 -14.62 -14.65
N LEU A 60 -14.55 -14.82 -13.54
CA LEU A 60 -15.10 -15.47 -12.34
C LEU A 60 -16.25 -14.65 -11.74
N ALA A 61 -16.10 -13.33 -11.61
CA ALA A 61 -17.15 -12.44 -11.11
C ALA A 61 -18.39 -12.45 -12.03
N ALA A 62 -18.19 -12.47 -13.35
CA ALA A 62 -19.28 -12.58 -14.31
C ALA A 62 -20.03 -13.91 -14.19
N ARG A 63 -19.32 -15.02 -13.97
CA ARG A 63 -19.94 -16.33 -13.72
C ARG A 63 -20.79 -16.30 -12.45
N VAL A 64 -20.26 -15.77 -11.35
CA VAL A 64 -21.01 -15.62 -10.10
C VAL A 64 -22.28 -14.80 -10.34
N LYS A 65 -22.18 -13.61 -10.95
CA LYS A 65 -23.34 -12.76 -11.25
C LYS A 65 -24.37 -13.46 -12.13
N GLY A 66 -23.93 -14.20 -13.14
CA GLY A 66 -24.82 -14.92 -14.06
C GLY A 66 -25.50 -16.15 -13.45
N GLY A 67 -24.93 -16.73 -12.38
CA GLY A 67 -25.50 -17.87 -11.67
C GLY A 67 -26.41 -17.49 -10.51
N LEU A 68 -26.41 -16.24 -10.07
CA LEU A 68 -27.24 -15.78 -8.96
C LEU A 68 -28.73 -15.74 -9.35
N PRO A 69 -29.64 -16.19 -8.46
CA PRO A 69 -31.07 -16.00 -8.63
C PRO A 69 -31.46 -14.53 -8.80
N GLU A 70 -32.49 -14.25 -9.59
CA GLU A 70 -33.00 -12.89 -9.76
C GLU A 70 -33.49 -12.32 -8.43
N GLY A 71 -33.15 -11.07 -8.16
CA GLY A 71 -33.50 -10.40 -6.89
C GLY A 71 -32.58 -10.73 -5.71
N THR A 72 -31.52 -11.52 -5.90
CA THR A 72 -30.54 -11.80 -4.84
C THR A 72 -29.95 -10.50 -4.28
N VAL A 73 -29.99 -10.36 -2.97
CA VAL A 73 -29.37 -9.27 -2.22
C VAL A 73 -28.13 -9.80 -1.50
N MET A 74 -26.99 -9.14 -1.73
CA MET A 74 -25.72 -9.46 -1.08
C MET A 74 -25.34 -8.32 -0.12
N TYR A 75 -25.23 -8.62 1.17
CA TYR A 75 -24.78 -7.65 2.17
C TYR A 75 -23.39 -8.00 2.66
N GLY A 76 -22.43 -7.14 2.31
CA GLY A 76 -21.02 -7.34 2.64
C GLY A 76 -20.31 -8.36 1.75
N LEU A 77 -21.01 -8.99 0.81
CA LEU A 77 -20.46 -9.85 -0.24
C LEU A 77 -20.58 -9.18 -1.60
N THR A 78 -19.62 -9.43 -2.48
CA THR A 78 -19.67 -9.04 -3.90
C THR A 78 -19.16 -10.18 -4.75
N ALA A 79 -19.64 -10.29 -5.99
CA ALA A 79 -19.15 -11.28 -6.94
C ALA A 79 -17.66 -11.09 -7.25
N GLU A 80 -17.20 -9.84 -7.30
CA GLU A 80 -15.79 -9.47 -7.40
C GLU A 80 -14.99 -9.99 -6.19
N GLY A 81 -15.49 -9.81 -4.98
CA GLY A 81 -14.84 -10.33 -3.77
C GLY A 81 -14.70 -11.85 -3.78
N VAL A 82 -15.75 -12.57 -4.20
CA VAL A 82 -15.68 -14.04 -4.39
C VAL A 82 -14.62 -14.41 -5.43
N ALA A 83 -14.60 -13.71 -6.56
CA ALA A 83 -13.62 -13.95 -7.62
C ALA A 83 -12.17 -13.72 -7.13
N VAL A 84 -11.94 -12.67 -6.33
CA VAL A 84 -10.63 -12.40 -5.73
C VAL A 84 -10.23 -13.53 -4.77
N ALA A 85 -11.14 -14.01 -3.91
CA ALA A 85 -10.85 -15.14 -3.02
C ALA A 85 -10.51 -16.42 -3.80
N VAL A 86 -11.21 -16.72 -4.90
CA VAL A 86 -10.87 -17.82 -5.82
C VAL A 86 -9.46 -17.62 -6.40
N ARG A 87 -9.12 -16.42 -6.89
CA ARG A 87 -7.79 -16.13 -7.44
C ARG A 87 -6.69 -16.26 -6.39
N ARG A 88 -6.94 -15.86 -5.14
CA ARG A 88 -6.03 -16.06 -4.01
C ARG A 88 -5.83 -17.55 -3.71
N ALA A 89 -6.91 -18.33 -3.70
CA ALA A 89 -6.85 -19.78 -3.51
C ALA A 89 -5.98 -20.46 -4.59
N LEU A 90 -6.22 -20.12 -5.86
CA LEU A 90 -5.48 -20.65 -7.00
C LEU A 90 -3.99 -20.26 -6.98
N ALA A 91 -3.71 -19.03 -6.54
CA ALA A 91 -2.34 -18.52 -6.44
C ALA A 91 -1.61 -19.02 -5.18
N ARG A 92 -2.27 -19.80 -4.32
CA ARG A 92 -1.75 -20.22 -3.00
C ARG A 92 -1.22 -19.01 -2.22
N ALA A 93 -2.00 -17.92 -2.25
CA ALA A 93 -1.64 -16.69 -1.58
C ALA A 93 -1.54 -16.92 -0.07
N THR A 94 -0.60 -16.22 0.55
CA THR A 94 -0.49 -16.15 2.02
C THR A 94 -1.29 -14.97 2.55
N ASP A 95 -1.52 -14.97 3.86
CA ASP A 95 -2.20 -13.92 4.59
C ASP A 95 -1.30 -13.27 5.65
N TRP A 96 -1.79 -12.19 6.27
CA TRP A 96 -1.01 -11.43 7.24
C TRP A 96 -0.56 -12.27 8.44
N SER A 97 -1.39 -13.23 8.86
CA SER A 97 -1.13 -14.14 9.99
C SER A 97 -0.14 -15.26 9.69
N ASP A 98 0.22 -15.48 8.42
CA ASP A 98 1.19 -16.51 8.03
C ASP A 98 2.65 -16.09 8.30
N TYR A 99 2.84 -14.87 8.81
CA TYR A 99 4.15 -14.24 8.91
C TYR A 99 4.45 -13.69 10.29
N GLU A 100 5.70 -13.88 10.70
CA GLU A 100 6.29 -13.24 11.87
C GLU A 100 6.81 -11.84 11.48
N TRP A 101 5.98 -10.82 11.66
CA TRP A 101 6.32 -9.45 11.28
C TRP A 101 7.40 -8.84 12.17
N GLN A 102 8.32 -8.09 11.53
CA GLN A 102 9.31 -7.26 12.20
C GLN A 102 9.00 -5.77 12.08
N LEU A 103 9.11 -5.06 13.19
CA LEU A 103 9.10 -3.60 13.27
C LEU A 103 10.54 -3.08 13.26
N ILE A 104 10.89 -2.26 12.28
CA ILE A 104 12.07 -1.40 12.34
C ILE A 104 11.62 0.02 12.65
N ARG A 105 12.20 0.59 13.71
CA ARG A 105 12.07 2.01 14.05
C ARG A 105 13.43 2.51 14.50
N GLU A 106 14.02 3.40 13.71
CA GLU A 106 15.35 3.97 13.93
C GLU A 106 15.25 5.48 14.13
N GLU A 107 16.36 6.08 14.55
CA GLU A 107 16.53 7.54 14.55
C GLU A 107 16.34 8.13 13.14
N PRO A 108 15.99 9.42 13.03
CA PRO A 108 15.83 10.08 11.73
C PRO A 108 17.05 9.89 10.83
N GLN A 109 16.84 9.52 9.57
CA GLN A 109 17.92 9.27 8.60
C GLN A 109 17.90 10.30 7.47
N SER A 110 19.01 10.35 6.72
CA SER A 110 19.09 11.21 5.54
C SER A 110 18.10 10.75 4.46
N PRO A 111 17.58 11.67 3.62
CA PRO A 111 16.64 11.32 2.56
C PRO A 111 17.16 10.23 1.62
N ALA A 112 18.44 10.30 1.23
CA ALA A 112 19.07 9.30 0.38
C ALA A 112 19.17 7.93 1.06
N LEU A 113 19.48 7.89 2.36
CA LEU A 113 19.56 6.64 3.10
C LEU A 113 18.17 5.98 3.27
N HIS A 114 17.09 6.75 3.46
CA HIS A 114 15.74 6.17 3.45
C HIS A 114 15.40 5.48 2.14
N MET A 115 15.73 6.09 1.00
CA MET A 115 15.48 5.48 -0.31
C MET A 115 16.28 4.19 -0.49
N ALA A 116 17.52 4.17 0.01
CA ALA A 116 18.37 2.99 -0.03
C ALA A 116 17.88 1.87 0.89
N LEU A 117 17.46 2.19 2.11
CA LEU A 117 16.92 1.21 3.06
C LEU A 117 15.63 0.56 2.53
N ASP A 118 14.73 1.33 1.93
CA ASP A 118 13.54 0.79 1.26
C ASP A 118 13.92 -0.21 0.15
N GLU A 119 14.99 0.05 -0.61
CA GLU A 119 15.47 -0.87 -1.65
C GLU A 119 16.10 -2.13 -1.06
N VAL A 120 17.04 -1.98 -0.11
CA VAL A 120 17.79 -3.09 0.49
C VAL A 120 16.87 -4.02 1.27
N LEU A 121 16.03 -3.49 2.17
CA LEU A 121 15.17 -4.32 3.01
C LEU A 121 14.13 -5.08 2.18
N THR A 122 13.60 -4.44 1.13
CA THR A 122 12.69 -5.12 0.20
C THR A 122 13.39 -6.21 -0.59
N ALA A 123 14.65 -6.00 -0.98
CA ALA A 123 15.44 -7.03 -1.65
C ALA A 123 15.74 -8.24 -0.74
N GLU A 124 16.03 -8.00 0.56
CA GLU A 124 16.23 -9.10 1.53
C GLU A 124 14.94 -9.89 1.80
N VAL A 125 13.78 -9.21 1.85
CA VAL A 125 12.48 -9.90 1.89
C VAL A 125 12.23 -10.65 0.59
N ALA A 126 12.61 -10.09 -0.57
CA ALA A 126 12.45 -10.75 -1.87
C ALA A 126 13.26 -12.04 -1.97
N ALA A 127 14.48 -12.05 -1.43
CA ALA A 127 15.37 -13.20 -1.33
C ALA A 127 14.91 -14.22 -0.27
N GLY A 128 14.06 -13.82 0.68
CA GLY A 128 13.62 -14.66 1.80
C GLY A 128 14.62 -14.72 2.96
N HIS A 129 15.61 -13.82 2.98
CA HIS A 129 16.59 -13.71 4.06
C HIS A 129 16.06 -12.92 5.26
N ARG A 130 15.00 -12.11 5.04
CA ARG A 130 14.35 -11.30 6.07
C ARG A 130 12.86 -11.60 6.15
N PRO A 131 12.27 -11.67 7.35
CA PRO A 131 10.82 -11.69 7.52
C PRO A 131 10.15 -10.42 6.96
N PRO A 132 8.83 -10.45 6.66
CA PRO A 132 8.11 -9.25 6.26
C PRO A 132 8.27 -8.15 7.30
N THR A 133 8.49 -6.93 6.82
CA THR A 133 8.96 -5.83 7.67
C THR A 133 8.08 -4.61 7.53
N LEU A 134 7.60 -4.10 8.66
CA LEU A 134 7.04 -2.77 8.81
C LEU A 134 8.15 -1.85 9.32
N ARG A 135 8.52 -0.84 8.54
CA ARG A 135 9.41 0.23 8.95
C ARG A 135 8.61 1.49 9.18
N VAL A 136 8.68 2.07 10.38
CA VAL A 136 8.16 3.43 10.65
C VAL A 136 9.34 4.33 10.92
N TRP A 137 9.44 5.43 10.18
CA TRP A 137 10.70 6.18 10.08
C TRP A 137 10.49 7.69 9.88
N GLU A 138 11.53 8.45 10.20
CA GLU A 138 11.50 9.91 10.32
C GLU A 138 12.54 10.58 9.44
N TRP A 139 12.18 11.73 8.84
CA TRP A 139 13.08 12.50 7.98
C TRP A 139 14.06 13.33 8.80
N ALA A 140 15.36 13.26 8.49
CA ALA A 140 16.37 14.14 9.09
C ALA A 140 16.44 15.54 8.45
N ALA A 141 15.85 15.75 7.26
CA ALA A 141 15.89 17.03 6.54
C ALA A 141 14.64 17.28 5.68
N PRO A 142 14.28 18.57 5.43
CA PRO A 142 13.27 18.93 4.44
C PRO A 142 13.59 18.34 3.08
N SER A 143 12.60 17.69 2.44
CA SER A 143 12.85 16.90 1.24
C SER A 143 11.71 16.96 0.23
N VAL A 144 12.07 16.82 -1.05
CA VAL A 144 11.15 16.43 -2.11
C VAL A 144 11.53 15.05 -2.63
N ILE A 145 10.54 14.17 -2.68
CA ILE A 145 10.68 12.82 -3.19
C ILE A 145 9.92 12.71 -4.50
N ILE A 146 10.65 12.57 -5.61
CA ILE A 146 10.06 12.34 -6.93
C ILE A 146 9.96 10.84 -7.23
N GLY A 147 8.90 10.45 -7.93
CA GLY A 147 8.69 9.09 -8.40
C GLY A 147 9.67 8.70 -9.51
N SER A 148 9.91 7.40 -9.67
CA SER A 148 10.90 6.86 -10.59
C SER A 148 10.73 7.32 -12.05
N PHE A 149 9.50 7.60 -12.49
CA PHE A 149 9.16 8.05 -13.85
C PHE A 149 8.94 9.56 -14.00
N GLN A 150 9.06 10.35 -12.93
CA GLN A 150 8.82 11.78 -13.00
C GLN A 150 10.02 12.56 -13.55
N SER A 151 9.74 13.67 -14.22
CA SER A 151 10.77 14.58 -14.72
C SER A 151 11.13 15.60 -13.65
N LEU A 152 12.37 15.59 -13.15
CA LEU A 152 12.85 16.50 -12.10
C LEU A 152 12.49 17.97 -12.40
N ARG A 153 12.77 18.42 -13.62
CA ARG A 153 12.50 19.81 -14.06
C ARG A 153 11.02 20.18 -14.06
N ASN A 154 10.11 19.22 -14.20
CA ASN A 154 8.68 19.47 -14.26
C ASN A 154 8.03 19.45 -12.87
N GLU A 155 8.67 18.79 -11.90
CA GLU A 155 8.10 18.59 -10.56
C GLU A 155 8.66 19.56 -9.52
N VAL A 156 9.91 20.00 -9.67
CA VAL A 156 10.61 20.77 -8.65
C VAL A 156 11.08 22.12 -9.19
N ASP A 157 10.83 23.16 -8.41
CA ASP A 157 11.45 24.45 -8.62
C ASP A 157 12.83 24.47 -7.94
N PRO A 158 13.93 24.60 -8.70
CA PRO A 158 15.27 24.56 -8.14
C PRO A 158 15.59 25.77 -7.26
N GLU A 159 15.00 26.94 -7.54
CA GLU A 159 15.22 28.15 -6.74
C GLU A 159 14.46 28.03 -5.40
N GLY A 160 13.21 27.57 -5.44
CA GLY A 160 12.42 27.30 -4.24
C GLY A 160 13.06 26.22 -3.37
N ALA A 161 13.52 25.12 -3.96
CA ALA A 161 14.21 24.05 -3.24
C ALA A 161 15.50 24.56 -2.56
N ALA A 162 16.31 25.34 -3.26
CA ALA A 162 17.53 25.92 -2.70
C ALA A 162 17.23 26.93 -1.57
N HIS A 163 16.22 27.78 -1.76
CA HIS A 163 15.81 28.79 -0.77
C HIS A 163 15.38 28.17 0.56
N HIS A 164 14.63 27.06 0.50
CA HIS A 164 14.12 26.37 1.69
C HIS A 164 15.02 25.24 2.20
N GLY A 165 16.22 25.06 1.63
CA GLY A 165 17.16 24.00 2.04
C GLY A 165 16.62 22.58 1.81
N VAL A 166 15.83 22.39 0.76
CA VAL A 166 15.12 21.15 0.47
C VAL A 166 16.01 20.20 -0.33
N THR A 167 16.18 18.98 0.18
CA THR A 167 16.91 17.91 -0.49
C THR A 167 16.00 17.19 -1.48
N VAL A 168 16.41 17.04 -2.73
CA VAL A 168 15.62 16.32 -3.74
C VAL A 168 16.17 14.92 -3.93
N VAL A 169 15.33 13.90 -3.75
CA VAL A 169 15.68 12.49 -3.97
C VAL A 169 14.68 11.81 -4.89
N ARG A 170 15.15 10.80 -5.64
CA ARG A 170 14.29 9.95 -6.48
C ARG A 170 14.15 8.57 -5.87
N ARG A 171 12.90 8.14 -5.65
CA ARG A 171 12.58 6.79 -5.15
C ARG A 171 12.51 5.77 -6.29
N ILE A 172 12.62 4.48 -5.95
CA ILE A 172 12.54 3.37 -6.91
C ILE A 172 11.11 3.03 -7.36
N SER A 173 10.10 3.44 -6.58
CA SER A 173 8.68 3.26 -6.89
C SER A 173 8.15 4.39 -7.78
N GLY A 174 7.01 4.13 -8.42
CA GLY A 174 6.30 5.15 -9.22
C GLY A 174 5.52 6.14 -8.34
N GLY A 175 4.58 6.86 -8.95
CA GLY A 175 3.70 7.83 -8.28
C GLY A 175 4.20 9.28 -8.37
N GLY A 176 3.46 10.20 -7.73
CA GLY A 176 3.73 11.65 -7.78
C GLY A 176 4.83 12.14 -6.84
N ALA A 177 5.14 13.43 -6.94
CA ALA A 177 6.12 14.08 -6.08
C ALA A 177 5.50 14.41 -4.71
N MET A 178 6.30 14.33 -3.66
CA MET A 178 5.89 14.65 -2.29
C MET A 178 6.88 15.61 -1.66
N PHE A 179 6.38 16.60 -0.91
CA PHE A 179 7.15 17.51 -0.08
C PHE A 179 6.97 17.11 1.39
N VAL A 180 8.06 17.00 2.13
CA VAL A 180 8.08 16.57 3.55
C VAL A 180 9.08 17.40 4.34
N GLU A 181 8.80 17.57 5.62
CA GLU A 181 9.73 18.17 6.59
C GLU A 181 9.82 17.26 7.83
N PRO A 182 10.92 17.30 8.58
CA PRO A 182 11.01 16.64 9.88
C PRO A 182 9.81 17.05 10.76
N GLY A 183 9.12 16.09 11.36
CA GLY A 183 7.99 16.39 12.24
C GLY A 183 6.61 16.48 11.56
N ASN A 184 6.52 16.66 10.23
CA ASN A 184 5.25 17.01 9.58
C ASN A 184 4.51 15.83 8.91
N THR A 185 5.11 14.63 8.90
CA THR A 185 4.50 13.43 8.32
C THR A 185 4.52 12.24 9.27
N VAL A 186 3.61 11.29 9.03
CA VAL A 186 3.73 9.90 9.48
C VAL A 186 4.11 9.09 8.26
N THR A 187 5.31 8.51 8.25
CA THR A 187 5.85 7.76 7.11
C THR A 187 6.16 6.32 7.50
N TYR A 188 5.71 5.37 6.68
CA TYR A 188 6.02 3.95 6.88
C TYR A 188 6.26 3.24 5.55
N SER A 189 6.99 2.13 5.62
CA SER A 189 7.24 1.21 4.51
C SER A 189 6.89 -0.21 4.95
N LEU A 190 6.16 -0.94 4.12
CA LEU A 190 5.97 -2.38 4.19
C LEU A 190 6.82 -3.04 3.11
N SER A 191 7.74 -3.90 3.52
CA SER A 191 8.45 -4.83 2.64
C SER A 191 7.82 -6.20 2.83
N VAL A 192 7.02 -6.65 1.86
CA VAL A 192 6.20 -7.86 1.97
C VAL A 192 6.56 -8.89 0.90
N PRO A 193 6.54 -10.20 1.19
CA PRO A 193 6.72 -11.25 0.18
C PRO A 193 5.65 -11.14 -0.90
N ALA A 194 6.00 -11.41 -2.15
CA ALA A 194 5.04 -11.38 -3.26
C ALA A 194 3.82 -12.31 -3.04
N PRO A 195 3.94 -13.49 -2.39
CA PRO A 195 2.79 -14.34 -2.06
C PRO A 195 1.68 -13.68 -1.26
N LEU A 196 1.98 -12.67 -0.43
CA LEU A 196 0.96 -11.98 0.39
C LEU A 196 -0.07 -11.26 -0.49
N VAL A 197 0.37 -10.75 -1.64
CA VAL A 197 -0.48 -10.03 -2.61
C VAL A 197 -0.78 -10.84 -3.87
N SER A 198 -0.50 -12.15 -3.86
CA SER A 198 -0.82 -13.04 -4.95
C SER A 198 -2.33 -13.14 -5.16
N GLY A 199 -2.76 -13.25 -6.42
CA GLY A 199 -4.17 -13.27 -6.77
C GLY A 199 -4.87 -11.89 -6.79
N LEU A 200 -4.21 -10.84 -6.29
CA LEU A 200 -4.70 -9.46 -6.35
C LEU A 200 -4.21 -8.74 -7.62
N SER A 201 -5.06 -7.88 -8.18
CA SER A 201 -4.62 -6.87 -9.14
C SER A 201 -3.73 -5.81 -8.48
N PHE A 202 -3.09 -4.97 -9.30
CA PHE A 202 -2.29 -3.86 -8.77
C PHE A 202 -3.12 -2.90 -7.90
N ALA A 203 -4.34 -2.54 -8.31
CA ALA A 203 -5.18 -1.61 -7.55
C ALA A 203 -5.69 -2.23 -6.25
N GLU A 204 -6.01 -3.53 -6.26
CA GLU A 204 -6.43 -4.26 -5.05
C GLU A 204 -5.26 -4.43 -4.08
N SER A 205 -4.02 -4.60 -4.55
CA SER A 205 -2.87 -4.72 -3.66
C SER A 205 -2.54 -3.44 -2.90
N TYR A 206 -2.96 -2.26 -3.37
CA TYR A 206 -2.89 -1.03 -2.56
C TYR A 206 -3.92 -1.07 -1.43
N ALA A 207 -5.20 -1.27 -1.78
CA ALA A 207 -6.28 -1.31 -0.80
C ALA A 207 -6.02 -2.35 0.30
N TYR A 208 -5.54 -3.53 -0.09
CA TYR A 208 -5.21 -4.63 0.84
C TYR A 208 -4.07 -4.26 1.79
N LEU A 209 -2.99 -3.64 1.30
CA LEU A 209 -1.85 -3.25 2.14
C LEU A 209 -2.11 -1.98 2.99
N ASP A 210 -3.10 -1.16 2.62
CA ASP A 210 -3.54 0.01 3.38
C ASP A 210 -4.60 -0.32 4.45
N GLU A 211 -5.21 -1.52 4.41
CA GLU A 211 -6.34 -1.89 5.28
C GLU A 211 -6.02 -1.73 6.78
N TRP A 212 -4.82 -2.14 7.21
CA TRP A 212 -4.41 -2.04 8.61
C TRP A 212 -4.35 -0.58 9.09
N VAL A 213 -3.98 0.37 8.22
CA VAL A 213 -3.96 1.80 8.55
C VAL A 213 -5.37 2.34 8.64
N LEU A 214 -6.25 1.96 7.72
CA LEU A 214 -7.65 2.36 7.79
C LEU A 214 -8.29 1.87 9.10
N ALA A 215 -7.98 0.64 9.51
CA ALA A 215 -8.41 0.08 10.78
C ALA A 215 -7.82 0.84 11.98
N ALA A 216 -6.52 1.14 11.98
CA ALA A 216 -5.88 1.94 13.03
C ALA A 216 -6.46 3.35 13.15
N LEU A 217 -6.73 4.02 12.03
CA LEU A 217 -7.40 5.31 12.00
C LEU A 217 -8.83 5.20 12.55
N GLY A 218 -9.56 4.14 12.21
CA GLY A 218 -10.87 3.82 12.75
C GLY A 218 -10.86 3.60 14.27
N ASP A 219 -9.85 2.91 14.80
CA ASP A 219 -9.65 2.73 16.25
C ASP A 219 -9.42 4.08 16.98
N MET A 220 -8.98 5.11 16.24
CA MET A 220 -8.83 6.49 16.72
C MET A 220 -10.04 7.38 16.44
N GLY A 221 -11.14 6.82 15.91
CA GLY A 221 -12.36 7.55 15.57
C GLY A 221 -12.31 8.31 14.25
N ILE A 222 -11.28 8.09 13.42
CA ILE A 222 -11.18 8.69 12.09
C ILE A 222 -11.79 7.76 11.06
N LYS A 223 -12.81 8.25 10.37
CA LYS A 223 -13.38 7.58 9.20
C LYS A 223 -12.53 7.88 7.96
N ALA A 224 -11.57 7.00 7.70
CA ALA A 224 -10.73 7.02 6.51
C ALA A 224 -11.14 5.90 5.53
N TRP A 225 -10.94 6.12 4.24
CA TRP A 225 -11.12 5.11 3.20
C TRP A 225 -10.02 5.21 2.14
N TYR A 226 -9.81 4.10 1.46
CA TYR A 226 -8.96 4.04 0.28
C TYR A 226 -9.68 4.64 -0.93
N GLN A 227 -9.03 5.58 -1.59
CA GLN A 227 -9.46 6.17 -2.85
C GLN A 227 -8.47 5.76 -3.95
N PRO A 228 -8.90 4.92 -4.92
CA PRO A 228 -8.02 4.46 -6.00
C PRO A 228 -7.38 5.64 -6.76
N LEU A 229 -6.13 5.51 -7.21
CA LEU A 229 -5.30 4.28 -7.19
C LEU A 229 -4.49 4.06 -5.90
N ASN A 230 -4.29 5.07 -5.07
CA ASN A 230 -3.26 4.99 -4.02
C ASN A 230 -3.45 6.03 -2.90
N ASP A 231 -4.62 6.64 -2.78
CA ASP A 231 -4.85 7.73 -1.84
C ASP A 231 -5.59 7.21 -0.59
N ILE A 232 -5.20 7.72 0.58
CA ILE A 232 -5.95 7.56 1.82
C ILE A 232 -6.67 8.89 2.07
N ALA A 233 -8.00 8.84 2.13
CA ALA A 233 -8.85 10.01 2.22
C ALA A 233 -9.80 9.93 3.43
N THR A 234 -10.23 11.11 3.89
CA THR A 234 -11.30 11.29 4.88
C THR A 234 -12.35 12.24 4.33
N GLU A 235 -13.43 12.47 5.08
CA GLU A 235 -14.51 13.38 4.68
C GLU A 235 -14.03 14.81 4.45
N VAL A 236 -12.87 15.18 5.01
CA VAL A 236 -12.30 16.53 4.89
C VAL A 236 -11.29 16.64 3.75
N GLY A 237 -10.70 15.52 3.29
CA GLY A 237 -9.76 15.53 2.19
C GLY A 237 -8.76 14.38 2.22
N LYS A 238 -7.75 14.46 1.35
CA LYS A 238 -6.66 13.48 1.29
C LYS A 238 -5.74 13.66 2.50
N ILE A 239 -5.42 12.57 3.18
CA ILE A 239 -4.50 12.56 4.32
C ILE A 239 -3.19 11.83 4.04
N GLY A 240 -3.14 10.99 3.00
CA GLY A 240 -1.92 10.28 2.64
C GLY A 240 -1.97 9.69 1.25
N GLY A 241 -0.82 9.19 0.81
CA GLY A 241 -0.69 8.48 -0.45
C GLY A 241 0.36 7.39 -0.38
N ALA A 242 0.06 6.28 -1.03
CA ALA A 242 0.92 5.12 -1.13
C ALA A 242 1.67 5.09 -2.47
N ALA A 243 2.78 4.37 -2.52
CA ALA A 243 3.40 3.94 -3.76
C ALA A 243 3.94 2.52 -3.60
N GLN A 244 3.97 1.77 -4.70
CA GLN A 244 4.46 0.39 -4.72
C GLN A 244 5.59 0.17 -5.72
N LYS A 245 6.46 -0.79 -5.40
CA LYS A 245 7.44 -1.39 -6.30
C LYS A 245 7.48 -2.89 -6.08
N ARG A 246 7.24 -3.67 -7.14
CA ARG A 246 7.46 -5.13 -7.12
C ARG A 246 8.92 -5.44 -7.47
N MET A 247 9.54 -6.32 -6.71
CA MET A 247 10.89 -6.84 -6.89
C MET A 247 10.84 -8.35 -7.14
N VAL A 248 11.61 -8.79 -8.12
CA VAL A 248 11.84 -10.21 -8.39
C VAL A 248 13.06 -10.64 -7.58
N ALA A 249 13.02 -11.85 -7.02
CA ALA A 249 14.18 -12.40 -6.32
C ALA A 249 15.30 -12.74 -7.30
N THR A 250 16.55 -12.44 -6.94
CA THR A 250 17.73 -12.73 -7.76
C THR A 250 18.28 -14.15 -7.55
N ASP A 251 17.84 -14.83 -6.49
CA ASP A 251 18.35 -16.10 -5.97
C ASP A 251 17.25 -17.17 -5.80
N GLY A 252 16.11 -16.98 -6.45
CA GLY A 252 14.98 -17.92 -6.40
C GLY A 252 14.05 -17.75 -5.19
N GLY A 253 14.24 -16.69 -4.40
CA GLY A 253 13.29 -16.28 -3.37
C GLY A 253 11.89 -15.94 -3.89
N PRO A 254 10.92 -15.70 -3.00
CA PRO A 254 9.51 -15.49 -3.38
C PRO A 254 9.27 -14.19 -4.16
N GLY A 255 10.24 -13.28 -4.22
CA GLY A 255 10.03 -11.90 -4.64
C GLY A 255 9.34 -11.08 -3.55
N ALA A 256 9.27 -9.76 -3.73
CA ALA A 256 8.66 -8.87 -2.74
C ALA A 256 7.93 -7.68 -3.36
N VAL A 257 7.14 -7.01 -2.54
CA VAL A 257 6.52 -5.72 -2.84
C VAL A 257 6.94 -4.75 -1.75
N LEU A 258 7.56 -3.65 -2.15
CA LEU A 258 7.64 -2.44 -1.35
C LEU A 258 6.30 -1.71 -1.48
N HIS A 259 5.64 -1.43 -0.37
CA HIS A 259 4.50 -0.53 -0.28
C HIS A 259 4.79 0.49 0.80
N HIS A 260 4.99 1.74 0.40
CA HIS A 260 5.32 2.81 1.36
C HIS A 260 4.33 3.95 1.27
N VAL A 261 4.10 4.59 2.39
CA VAL A 261 3.05 5.59 2.56
C VAL A 261 3.60 6.76 3.34
N THR A 262 3.23 7.94 2.88
CA THR A 262 3.41 9.18 3.61
C THR A 262 2.04 9.78 3.87
N MET A 263 1.70 9.94 5.14
CA MET A 263 0.50 10.65 5.58
C MET A 263 0.89 12.02 6.13
N SER A 264 0.17 13.06 5.72
CA SER A 264 0.35 14.40 6.25
C SER A 264 -0.15 14.47 7.68
N TYR A 265 0.76 14.80 8.59
CA TYR A 265 0.44 15.12 9.97
C TYR A 265 0.36 16.63 10.20
N ASP A 266 1.15 17.41 9.47
CA ASP A 266 1.10 18.86 9.33
C ASP A 266 1.65 19.23 7.93
N ILE A 267 1.43 20.44 7.42
CA ILE A 267 2.05 20.87 6.16
C ILE A 267 2.15 22.39 6.04
N ASP A 268 3.35 22.88 5.67
CA ASP A 268 3.54 24.25 5.21
C ASP A 268 3.19 24.32 3.72
N ALA A 269 1.92 24.63 3.44
CA ALA A 269 1.41 24.68 2.07
C ALA A 269 2.06 25.80 1.23
N ASP A 270 2.53 26.89 1.86
CA ASP A 270 3.13 28.00 1.13
C ASP A 270 4.54 27.62 0.67
N LYS A 271 5.37 27.06 1.55
CA LYS A 271 6.68 26.50 1.15
C LYS A 271 6.54 25.41 0.10
N MET A 272 5.57 24.50 0.27
CA MET A 272 5.31 23.45 -0.70
C MET A 272 5.04 24.02 -2.10
N LEU A 273 4.25 25.10 -2.21
CA LEU A 273 3.93 25.73 -3.50
C LEU A 273 5.11 26.48 -4.13
N GLU A 274 6.07 26.93 -3.32
CA GLU A 274 7.32 27.52 -3.81
C GLU A 274 8.31 26.46 -4.30
N VAL A 275 8.25 25.25 -3.74
CA VAL A 275 9.18 24.15 -4.05
C VAL A 275 8.65 23.23 -5.16
N LEU A 276 7.35 22.92 -5.17
CA LEU A 276 6.75 22.00 -6.13
C LEU A 276 6.13 22.74 -7.32
N ARG A 277 6.50 22.31 -8.53
CA ARG A 277 5.85 22.73 -9.77
C ARG A 277 4.57 21.92 -9.97
N ILE A 278 3.48 22.39 -9.38
CA ILE A 278 2.17 21.75 -9.56
C ILE A 278 1.69 22.01 -11.00
N GLY A 279 1.68 20.96 -11.83
CA GLY A 279 1.27 21.03 -13.23
C GLY A 279 -0.10 21.69 -13.44
N LYS A 280 -0.20 22.53 -14.49
CA LYS A 280 -1.42 23.26 -14.86
C LYS A 280 -2.65 22.35 -15.10
N GLU A 281 -2.48 21.08 -15.44
CA GLU A 281 -3.59 20.12 -15.59
C GLU A 281 -4.27 19.73 -14.27
N LYS A 282 -3.56 19.70 -13.13
CA LYS A 282 -4.22 19.56 -11.81
C LYS A 282 -4.96 20.82 -11.37
N MET A 283 -4.65 21.95 -12.02
CA MET A 283 -5.26 23.26 -11.79
C MET A 283 -6.45 23.53 -12.72
N SER A 284 -6.60 22.78 -13.82
CA SER A 284 -7.76 22.88 -14.72
C SER A 284 -9.02 22.19 -14.20
N ASP A 285 -8.93 21.47 -13.08
CA ASP A 285 -10.10 20.96 -12.33
C ASP A 285 -10.22 21.58 -10.93
N LYS A 286 -10.35 22.92 -10.89
CA LYS A 286 -10.59 23.80 -9.72
C LYS A 286 -9.32 24.49 -9.23
N GLY A 287 -9.30 25.81 -9.46
CA GLY A 287 -8.15 26.70 -9.35
C GLY A 287 -7.44 26.80 -7.99
N THR A 288 -6.45 27.68 -7.98
CA THR A 288 -5.42 28.00 -6.97
C THR A 288 -5.83 27.99 -5.50
N ALA A 289 -7.12 28.15 -5.17
CA ALA A 289 -7.63 27.98 -3.81
C ALA A 289 -7.67 26.50 -3.34
N SER A 290 -7.55 25.53 -4.26
CA SER A 290 -7.75 24.11 -3.98
C SER A 290 -6.50 23.35 -3.53
N ALA A 291 -5.28 23.88 -3.72
CA ALA A 291 -4.08 23.24 -3.18
C ALA A 291 -4.02 23.34 -1.64
N LYS A 292 -4.35 24.52 -1.09
CA LYS A 292 -4.46 24.77 0.37
C LYS A 292 -5.59 23.98 1.05
N LYS A 293 -6.57 23.47 0.29
CA LYS A 293 -7.77 22.79 0.83
C LYS A 293 -7.74 21.26 0.71
N ARG A 294 -6.69 20.68 0.09
CA ARG A 294 -6.65 19.23 -0.26
C ARG A 294 -5.93 18.35 0.76
N VAL A 295 -5.20 18.93 1.70
CA VAL A 295 -4.48 18.20 2.74
C VAL A 295 -5.00 18.69 4.09
N ASP A 296 -5.86 17.88 4.72
CA ASP A 296 -6.30 18.17 6.10
C ASP A 296 -5.50 17.28 7.07
N PRO A 297 -4.50 17.83 7.78
CA PRO A 297 -3.54 17.02 8.52
C PRO A 297 -4.17 16.16 9.61
N LEU A 298 -3.58 14.97 9.84
CA LEU A 298 -3.99 14.06 10.91
C LEU A 298 -4.03 14.75 12.29
N ARG A 299 -3.15 15.73 12.55
CA ARG A 299 -3.15 16.52 13.79
C ARG A 299 -4.49 17.18 14.09
N ARG A 300 -5.15 17.75 13.08
CA ARG A 300 -6.43 18.45 13.25
C ARG A 300 -7.59 17.47 13.46
N GLN A 301 -7.56 16.34 12.75
CA GLN A 301 -8.62 15.34 12.81
C GLN A 301 -8.55 14.49 14.08
N THR A 302 -7.34 14.12 14.52
CA THR A 302 -7.13 13.36 15.77
C THR A 302 -7.15 14.23 17.02
N GLY A 303 -6.62 15.46 16.94
CA GLY A 303 -6.25 16.24 18.13
C GLY A 303 -5.10 15.63 18.95
N LEU A 304 -4.43 14.59 18.44
CA LEU A 304 -3.39 13.83 19.14
C LEU A 304 -1.99 14.28 18.70
N PRO A 305 -0.98 14.19 19.60
CA PRO A 305 0.42 14.30 19.21
C PRO A 305 0.80 13.22 18.19
N ARG A 306 1.71 13.55 17.27
CA ARG A 306 2.16 12.64 16.19
C ARG A 306 2.65 11.30 16.69
N GLU A 307 3.49 11.31 17.72
CA GLU A 307 4.03 10.09 18.32
C GLU A 307 2.91 9.21 18.88
N THR A 308 1.86 9.81 19.48
CA THR A 308 0.69 9.05 19.94
C THR A 308 -0.08 8.43 18.78
N VAL A 309 -0.18 9.10 17.63
CA VAL A 309 -0.79 8.54 16.42
C VAL A 309 0.02 7.33 15.94
N ILE A 310 1.34 7.47 15.84
CA ILE A 310 2.26 6.39 15.44
C ILE A 310 2.15 5.20 16.41
N ASP A 311 2.21 5.44 17.71
CA ASP A 311 2.16 4.38 18.72
C ASP A 311 0.82 3.62 18.68
N ARG A 312 -0.30 4.33 18.45
CA ARG A 312 -1.61 3.69 18.27
C ARG A 312 -1.71 2.89 16.99
N MET A 313 -1.13 3.38 15.89
CA MET A 313 -1.03 2.63 14.65
C MET A 313 -0.23 1.33 14.83
N LEU A 314 0.92 1.41 15.50
CA LEU A 314 1.74 0.23 15.81
C LEU A 314 1.05 -0.75 16.75
N ALA A 315 0.31 -0.26 17.75
CA ALA A 315 -0.50 -1.09 18.63
C ALA A 315 -1.62 -1.81 17.86
N SER A 316 -2.29 -1.10 16.95
CA SER A 316 -3.32 -1.65 16.06
C SER A 316 -2.75 -2.76 15.16
N PHE A 317 -1.60 -2.52 14.51
CA PHE A 317 -0.92 -3.53 13.70
C PHE A 317 -0.55 -4.76 14.53
N ARG A 318 0.10 -4.56 15.69
CA ARG A 318 0.53 -5.63 16.57
C ARG A 318 -0.65 -6.49 17.06
N ALA A 319 -1.78 -5.88 17.38
CA ALA A 319 -2.96 -6.59 17.85
C ALA A 319 -3.59 -7.48 16.76
N ARG A 320 -3.47 -7.08 15.48
CA ARG A 320 -4.09 -7.77 14.34
C ARG A 320 -3.19 -8.82 13.70
N HIS A 321 -1.88 -8.58 13.65
CA HIS A 321 -0.96 -9.37 12.82
C HIS A 321 0.26 -9.89 13.60
N GLY A 322 0.41 -9.54 14.88
CA GLY A 322 1.69 -9.71 15.58
C GLY A 322 2.74 -8.70 15.09
N LEU A 323 3.69 -8.35 15.96
CA LEU A 323 4.78 -7.43 15.59
C LEU A 323 5.92 -7.51 16.60
N THR A 324 7.03 -8.12 16.18
CA THR A 324 8.26 -8.23 16.96
C THR A 324 9.23 -7.09 16.63
N THR A 325 10.08 -6.69 17.56
CA THR A 325 11.10 -5.67 17.29
C THR A 325 12.22 -6.27 16.45
N GLY A 326 12.52 -5.63 15.31
CA GLY A 326 13.68 -5.91 14.48
C GLY A 326 14.62 -4.71 14.39
N GLN A 327 15.75 -4.90 13.72
CA GLN A 327 16.72 -3.86 13.41
C GLN A 327 17.20 -4.01 11.98
N VAL A 328 17.81 -2.97 11.42
CA VAL A 328 18.63 -3.08 10.21
C VAL A 328 19.95 -3.72 10.63
N THR A 329 20.34 -4.82 9.98
CA THR A 329 21.62 -5.47 10.29
C THR A 329 22.78 -4.60 9.82
N PRO A 330 23.99 -4.78 10.37
CA PRO A 330 25.18 -4.06 9.90
C PRO A 330 25.44 -4.24 8.39
N GLU A 331 25.19 -5.42 7.84
CA GLU A 331 25.35 -5.71 6.41
C GLU A 331 24.29 -5.02 5.55
N GLU A 332 23.04 -5.01 6.00
CA GLU A 332 21.96 -4.24 5.36
C GLU A 332 22.27 -2.75 5.37
N MET A 333 22.70 -2.21 6.52
CA MET A 333 23.06 -0.79 6.66
C MET A 333 24.23 -0.42 5.76
N ALA A 334 25.32 -1.22 5.75
CA ALA A 334 26.47 -0.95 4.89
C ALA A 334 26.11 -0.92 3.39
N ARG A 335 25.22 -1.83 2.94
CA ARG A 335 24.71 -1.80 1.56
C ARG A 335 23.81 -0.59 1.30
N ALA A 336 22.98 -0.21 2.26
CA ALA A 336 22.12 0.96 2.14
C ALA A 336 22.95 2.26 2.08
N GLU A 337 23.96 2.40 2.92
CA GLU A 337 24.91 3.53 2.87
C GLU A 337 25.66 3.58 1.54
N HIS A 338 26.12 2.43 1.05
CA HIS A 338 26.75 2.34 -0.26
C HIS A 338 25.82 2.79 -1.39
N LEU A 339 24.57 2.30 -1.43
CA LEU A 339 23.56 2.74 -2.41
C LEU A 339 23.17 4.21 -2.23
N ALA A 340 23.09 4.70 -1.00
CA ALA A 340 22.81 6.09 -0.71
C ALA A 340 23.88 7.00 -1.34
N ALA A 341 25.16 6.63 -1.21
CA ALA A 341 26.29 7.38 -1.77
C ALA A 341 26.39 7.25 -3.30
N THR A 342 26.20 6.04 -3.84
CA THR A 342 26.49 5.72 -5.24
C THR A 342 25.30 5.89 -6.19
N LYS A 343 24.08 5.94 -5.66
CA LYS A 343 22.85 6.01 -6.46
C LYS A 343 21.93 7.11 -5.97
N PHE A 344 21.50 7.09 -4.71
CA PHE A 344 20.43 8.01 -4.27
C PHE A 344 20.89 9.45 -4.03
N SER A 345 22.20 9.67 -3.89
CA SER A 345 22.82 11.00 -3.88
C SER A 345 23.39 11.40 -5.24
N ASP A 346 23.33 10.52 -6.24
CA ASP A 346 23.84 10.78 -7.58
C ASP A 346 22.88 11.72 -8.35
N PRO A 347 23.35 12.88 -8.84
CA PRO A 347 22.57 13.76 -9.69
C PRO A 347 22.05 13.08 -10.97
N GLU A 348 22.78 12.11 -11.55
CA GLU A 348 22.32 11.40 -12.75
C GLU A 348 21.11 10.52 -12.45
N TRP A 349 21.12 9.81 -11.32
CA TRP A 349 19.95 9.07 -10.84
C TRP A 349 18.77 10.01 -10.59
N THR A 350 19.01 11.13 -9.90
CA THR A 350 17.95 12.09 -9.57
C THR A 350 17.36 12.75 -10.81
N ALA A 351 18.19 13.09 -11.80
CA ALA A 351 17.78 13.73 -13.05
C ALA A 351 17.28 12.74 -14.13
N ARG A 352 17.40 11.43 -13.89
CA ARG A 352 16.99 10.39 -14.84
C ARG A 352 15.57 10.62 -15.38
N VAL A 353 15.43 10.57 -16.70
CA VAL A 353 14.14 10.47 -17.40
C VAL A 353 14.11 9.09 -18.06
N PRO A 354 13.23 8.17 -17.62
CA PRO A 354 13.18 6.81 -18.15
C PRO A 354 12.82 6.69 -19.62
#